data_AF-A0A931WE39-F1
#
_entry.id   AF-A0A931WE39-F1
#
_cell.length_a   1.000
_cell.length_b   1.000
_cell.length_c   1.000
_cell.angle_alpha   90.00
_cell.angle_beta   90.00
_cell.angle_gamma   90.00
#
_symmetry.space_group_name_H-M   'P 1'
#
loop_
_entity.id
_entity.type
_entity.pdbx_description
1 polymer ?
#
loop_
_entity_poly.entity_id
_entity_poly.type
_entity_poly.pdbx_seq_one_letter_code
_entity_poly.pdbx_strand_id
1 'polypeptide(L)'
;FGFLNLVLVYQIVKKVTSGAKIALLGAFLYVISVYSAISNLQIDIDGAILPFFVLLTYYAYLRMSEDKGWFWRVIFVLGIAGGLLTKMSFVLFLGTLIIDYLLSSYVSSRLDFKRISLRIIKFWWPLVLAGLVFFYLYASRLDYVIEYARNFNSLNFGSRAYFELGFKVLKSFVWLSPLLLLPVVGGIFNREILRKYRFWYLYLVINLVFYLVLFDFTKLTIERYFMFWIIPSVIISSEIILKLISGFNVRKNYFNLISIGVLFTGISFFTLSVNQAVLPLNPKEEYVRHIQSLDFNFLLPLTGGSGPAGFYFSAQFILWMWLLCGFFLAGALFFKKIRVHLAIIFLVFGLGYNLVFMNEYLFGSLFGSVPAVTRASVDYVRNNPDITNVITYYDIGAYDLRLADKYEARFYTAPSRDYTVRMDAYRGHYMIVDFPAIDKNGRYWPLVARCLLLKKFQDKKVESYIFDCSKI
;
A
#
# COMPACT_ATOMS: atom_id res chain seq x y z
N PHE A 1 0.76 -10.47 -13.02
CA PHE A 1 1.16 -10.92 -11.68
C PHE A 1 0.00 -10.98 -10.68
N GLY A 2 -0.88 -9.96 -10.59
CA GLY A 2 -2.01 -9.98 -9.63
C GLY A 2 -2.89 -11.24 -9.67
N PHE A 3 -3.23 -11.76 -10.85
CA PHE A 3 -3.96 -13.02 -10.98
C PHE A 3 -3.18 -14.23 -10.43
N LEU A 4 -1.85 -14.28 -10.65
CA LEU A 4 -1.01 -15.34 -10.10
C LEU A 4 -0.92 -15.25 -8.57
N ASN A 5 -0.86 -14.03 -8.02
CA ASN A 5 -0.94 -13.79 -6.58
C ASN A 5 -2.26 -14.30 -6.00
N LEU A 6 -3.38 -14.00 -6.65
CA LEU A 6 -4.71 -14.49 -6.23
C LEU A 6 -4.74 -16.03 -6.15
N VAL A 7 -4.23 -16.71 -7.18
CA VAL A 7 -4.14 -18.18 -7.20
C VAL A 7 -3.24 -18.69 -6.06
N LEU A 8 -2.06 -18.10 -5.87
CA LEU A 8 -1.13 -18.53 -4.82
C LEU A 8 -1.67 -18.24 -3.41
N VAL A 9 -2.34 -17.11 -3.19
CA VAL A 9 -3.04 -16.80 -1.93
C VAL A 9 -4.05 -17.90 -1.63
N TYR A 10 -4.91 -18.25 -2.59
CA TYR A 10 -5.86 -19.35 -2.43
C TYR A 10 -5.16 -20.66 -2.06
N GLN A 11 -4.10 -21.03 -2.80
CA GLN A 11 -3.38 -22.28 -2.57
C GLN A 11 -2.67 -22.32 -1.21
N ILE A 12 -2.04 -21.22 -0.79
CA ILE A 12 -1.37 -21.11 0.51
C ILE A 12 -2.39 -21.17 1.65
N VAL A 13 -3.48 -20.40 1.57
CA VAL A 13 -4.51 -20.42 2.62
C VAL A 13 -5.13 -21.81 2.73
N LYS A 14 -5.45 -22.45 1.59
CA LYS A 14 -5.95 -23.83 1.56
C LYS A 14 -4.96 -24.79 2.20
N LYS A 15 -3.67 -24.62 1.95
CA LYS A 15 -2.61 -25.48 2.47
C LYS A 15 -2.40 -25.32 3.97
N VAL A 16 -2.38 -24.09 4.47
CA VAL A 16 -2.13 -23.77 5.90
C VAL A 16 -3.35 -24.13 6.75
N THR A 17 -4.56 -24.02 6.21
CA THR A 17 -5.80 -24.19 6.99
C THR A 17 -6.56 -25.48 6.73
N SER A 18 -6.25 -26.19 5.64
CA SER A 18 -7.03 -27.32 5.10
C SER A 18 -8.49 -26.98 4.76
N GLY A 19 -8.88 -25.69 4.77
CA GLY A 19 -10.25 -25.24 4.57
C GLY A 19 -10.46 -24.51 3.25
N ALA A 20 -11.20 -25.11 2.31
CA ALA A 20 -11.53 -24.48 1.03
C ALA A 20 -12.32 -23.17 1.19
N LYS A 21 -13.21 -23.10 2.18
CA LYS A 21 -13.99 -21.88 2.49
C LYS A 21 -13.10 -20.73 2.96
N ILE A 22 -12.09 -21.02 3.78
CA ILE A 22 -11.12 -20.02 4.25
C ILE A 22 -10.30 -19.53 3.07
N ALA A 23 -9.87 -20.44 2.19
CA ALA A 23 -9.12 -20.10 1.00
C ALA A 23 -9.90 -19.20 0.02
N LEU A 24 -11.18 -19.50 -0.22
CA LEU A 24 -12.05 -18.64 -1.01
C LEU A 24 -12.23 -17.27 -0.38
N LEU A 25 -12.39 -17.20 0.95
CA LEU A 25 -12.48 -15.93 1.65
C LEU A 25 -11.15 -15.15 1.55
N GLY A 26 -9.99 -15.80 1.67
CA GLY A 26 -8.69 -15.15 1.45
C GLY A 26 -8.53 -14.59 0.04
N ALA A 27 -8.92 -15.36 -0.98
CA ALA A 27 -8.93 -14.89 -2.37
C ALA A 27 -9.88 -13.68 -2.55
N PHE A 28 -11.08 -13.74 -1.97
CA PHE A 28 -12.02 -12.63 -1.98
C PHE A 28 -11.47 -11.37 -1.28
N LEU A 29 -10.87 -11.53 -0.09
CA LEU A 29 -10.24 -10.45 0.67
C LEU A 29 -9.08 -9.80 -0.09
N TYR A 30 -8.32 -10.58 -0.87
CA TYR A 30 -7.28 -10.05 -1.76
C TYR A 30 -7.87 -9.17 -2.85
N VAL A 31 -8.94 -9.62 -3.52
CA VAL A 31 -9.59 -8.85 -4.61
C VAL A 31 -10.23 -7.57 -4.09
N ILE A 32 -10.93 -7.64 -2.95
CA ILE A 32 -11.71 -6.52 -2.43
C ILE A 32 -10.86 -5.49 -1.68
N SER A 33 -9.62 -5.82 -1.29
CA SER A 33 -8.75 -4.89 -0.58
C SER A 33 -8.34 -3.73 -1.47
N VAL A 34 -8.63 -2.49 -1.05
CA VAL A 34 -8.20 -1.30 -1.79
C VAL A 34 -6.68 -1.27 -1.96
N TYR A 35 -5.91 -1.65 -0.93
CA TYR A 35 -4.45 -1.68 -1.03
C TYR A 35 -4.00 -2.67 -2.12
N SER A 36 -4.60 -3.86 -2.15
CA SER A 36 -4.26 -4.86 -3.17
C SER A 36 -4.74 -4.45 -4.56
N ALA A 37 -5.90 -3.78 -4.68
CA ALA A 37 -6.37 -3.27 -5.97
C ALA A 37 -5.37 -2.26 -6.52
N ILE A 38 -4.95 -1.30 -5.69
CA ILE A 38 -4.01 -0.27 -6.09
C ILE A 38 -2.63 -0.86 -6.40
N SER A 39 -2.14 -1.80 -5.58
CA SER A 39 -0.83 -2.45 -5.81
C SER A 39 -0.80 -3.27 -7.10
N ASN A 40 -1.95 -3.73 -7.61
CA ASN A 40 -2.04 -4.47 -8.87
C ASN A 40 -2.20 -3.57 -10.10
N LEU A 41 -2.72 -2.35 -9.93
CA LEU A 41 -2.90 -1.37 -11.01
C LEU A 41 -1.67 -0.49 -11.22
N GLN A 42 -0.77 -0.47 -10.24
CA GLN A 42 0.47 0.26 -10.31
C GLN A 42 1.52 -0.47 -11.14
N ILE A 43 2.22 0.31 -11.98
CA ILE A 43 3.42 -0.17 -12.66
C ILE A 43 4.58 -0.04 -11.66
N ASP A 44 4.69 -1.01 -10.76
CA ASP A 44 5.79 -1.10 -9.81
C ASP A 44 6.22 -2.56 -9.57
N ILE A 45 7.40 -2.71 -8.98
CA ILE A 45 7.92 -4.02 -8.58
C ILE A 45 7.41 -4.46 -7.20
N ASP A 46 7.03 -3.51 -6.35
CA ASP A 46 6.64 -3.74 -4.95
C ASP A 46 5.23 -4.31 -4.79
N GLY A 47 4.32 -3.96 -5.70
CA GLY A 47 2.90 -4.25 -5.56
C GLY A 47 2.49 -5.64 -6.04
N ALA A 48 2.78 -6.01 -7.29
CA ALA A 48 2.34 -7.30 -7.84
C ALA A 48 3.49 -8.31 -8.03
N ILE A 49 4.68 -7.85 -8.42
CA ILE A 49 5.80 -8.70 -8.83
C ILE A 49 6.52 -9.29 -7.60
N LEU A 50 6.94 -8.46 -6.65
CA LEU A 50 7.63 -8.93 -5.45
C LEU A 50 6.74 -9.88 -4.60
N PRO A 51 5.44 -9.59 -4.37
CA PRO A 51 4.57 -10.52 -3.66
C PRO A 51 4.38 -11.87 -4.36
N PHE A 52 4.47 -11.91 -5.69
CA PHE A 52 4.43 -13.17 -6.44
C PHE A 52 5.60 -14.07 -6.06
N PHE A 53 6.83 -13.54 -6.03
CA PHE A 53 8.00 -14.33 -5.64
C PHE A 53 7.97 -14.71 -4.16
N VAL A 54 7.44 -13.85 -3.28
CA VAL A 54 7.20 -14.17 -1.86
C VAL A 54 6.25 -15.36 -1.73
N LEU A 55 5.10 -15.30 -2.39
CA LEU A 55 4.08 -16.34 -2.35
C LEU A 55 4.58 -17.65 -3.01
N LEU A 56 5.22 -17.56 -4.18
CA LEU A 56 5.75 -18.71 -4.90
C LEU A 56 6.80 -19.46 -4.06
N THR A 57 7.75 -18.71 -3.48
CA THR A 57 8.81 -19.27 -2.64
C THR A 57 8.22 -19.87 -1.37
N TYR A 58 7.27 -19.19 -0.72
CA TYR A 58 6.61 -19.72 0.47
C TYR A 58 5.80 -20.99 0.18
N TYR A 59 5.06 -21.01 -0.94
CA TYR A 59 4.29 -22.17 -1.34
C TYR A 59 5.19 -23.37 -1.67
N ALA A 60 6.30 -23.13 -2.39
CA ALA A 60 7.30 -24.17 -2.67
C ALA A 60 7.96 -24.69 -1.38
N TYR A 61 8.28 -23.80 -0.43
CA TYR A 61 8.77 -24.17 0.90
C TYR A 61 7.80 -25.11 1.64
N LEU A 62 6.50 -24.77 1.65
CA LEU A 62 5.46 -25.62 2.24
C LEU A 62 5.29 -26.97 1.54
N ARG A 63 5.60 -27.04 0.24
CA ARG A 63 5.55 -28.30 -0.52
C ARG A 63 6.78 -29.16 -0.30
N MET A 64 7.96 -28.56 -0.24
CA MET A 64 9.23 -29.24 0.02
C MET A 64 9.29 -29.91 1.41
N SER A 65 8.55 -29.39 2.40
CA SER A 65 8.50 -29.98 3.73
C SER A 65 7.72 -31.30 3.78
N GLU A 66 6.84 -31.55 2.81
CA GLU A 66 6.02 -32.76 2.72
C GLU A 66 6.45 -33.70 1.60
N ASP A 67 6.77 -33.14 0.43
CA ASP A 67 7.11 -33.85 -0.78
C ASP A 67 8.63 -33.81 -1.02
N LYS A 68 9.23 -34.98 -1.23
CA LYS A 68 10.66 -35.12 -1.51
C LYS A 68 11.01 -34.86 -2.98
N GLY A 69 10.02 -34.62 -3.85
CA GLY A 69 10.20 -34.37 -5.27
C GLY A 69 11.14 -33.19 -5.58
N TRP A 70 11.95 -33.34 -6.62
CA TRP A 70 12.91 -32.33 -7.07
C TRP A 70 12.23 -31.08 -7.66
N PHE A 71 11.03 -31.24 -8.21
CA PHE A 71 10.25 -30.16 -8.83
C PHE A 71 10.04 -28.96 -7.90
N TRP A 72 9.62 -29.19 -6.65
CA TRP A 72 9.39 -28.09 -5.69
C TRP A 72 10.68 -27.41 -5.26
N ARG A 73 11.81 -28.12 -5.29
CA ARG A 73 13.14 -27.52 -5.05
C ARG A 73 13.51 -26.56 -6.17
N VAL A 74 13.24 -26.93 -7.42
CA VAL A 74 13.47 -26.04 -8.57
C VAL A 74 12.58 -24.81 -8.50
N ILE A 75 11.29 -24.97 -8.21
CA ILE A 75 10.39 -23.82 -8.01
C ILE A 75 10.88 -22.92 -6.86
N PHE A 76 11.35 -23.51 -5.76
CA PHE A 76 11.92 -22.75 -4.65
C PHE A 76 13.15 -21.95 -5.07
N VAL A 77 14.10 -22.53 -5.81
CA VAL A 77 15.27 -21.82 -6.35
C VAL A 77 14.85 -20.69 -7.29
N LEU A 78 13.93 -20.96 -8.22
CA LEU A 78 13.41 -19.95 -9.14
C LEU A 78 12.70 -18.81 -8.41
N GLY A 79 11.94 -19.13 -7.37
CA GLY A 79 11.28 -18.16 -6.51
C GLY A 79 12.27 -17.24 -5.79
N ILE A 80 13.33 -17.82 -5.21
CA ILE A 80 14.39 -17.05 -4.54
C ILE A 80 15.16 -16.19 -5.53
N ALA A 81 15.62 -16.78 -6.63
CA ALA A 81 16.37 -16.07 -7.66
C ALA A 81 15.54 -14.92 -8.23
N GLY A 82 14.30 -15.18 -8.66
CA GLY A 82 13.39 -14.16 -9.17
C GLY A 82 13.08 -13.06 -8.15
N GLY A 83 12.90 -13.41 -6.87
CA GLY A 83 12.69 -12.45 -5.79
C GLY A 83 13.89 -11.52 -5.59
N LEU A 84 15.11 -12.06 -5.51
CA LEU A 84 16.34 -11.28 -5.37
C LEU A 84 16.64 -10.42 -6.60
N LEU A 85 16.36 -10.93 -7.80
CA LEU A 85 16.45 -10.18 -9.06
C LEU A 85 15.43 -9.04 -9.14
N THR A 86 14.26 -9.21 -8.52
CA THR A 86 13.22 -8.17 -8.46
C THR A 86 13.64 -7.06 -7.49
N LYS A 87 14.01 -7.42 -6.25
CA LYS A 87 14.40 -6.44 -5.23
C LYS A 87 15.28 -7.04 -4.14
N MET A 88 16.37 -6.34 -3.79
CA MET A 88 17.29 -6.79 -2.74
C MET A 88 16.61 -6.98 -1.37
N SER A 89 15.54 -6.23 -1.06
CA SER A 89 14.78 -6.39 0.18
C SER A 89 14.10 -7.76 0.32
N PHE A 90 14.07 -8.58 -0.74
CA PHE A 90 13.66 -9.99 -0.66
C PHE A 90 14.53 -10.81 0.31
N VAL A 91 15.75 -10.37 0.63
CA VAL A 91 16.58 -10.97 1.69
C VAL A 91 15.87 -11.01 3.05
N LEU A 92 14.98 -10.06 3.35
CA LEU A 92 14.19 -10.03 4.58
C LEU A 92 13.22 -11.21 4.65
N PHE A 93 12.63 -11.57 3.51
CA PHE A 93 11.76 -12.74 3.39
C PHE A 93 12.56 -14.04 3.61
N LEU A 94 13.76 -14.15 3.02
CA LEU A 94 14.65 -15.30 3.25
C LEU A 94 15.07 -15.43 4.71
N GLY A 95 15.48 -14.32 5.32
CA GLY A 95 15.81 -14.28 6.75
C GLY A 95 14.63 -14.73 7.62
N THR A 96 13.41 -14.31 7.27
CA THR A 96 12.19 -14.78 7.94
C THR A 96 12.01 -16.30 7.81
N LEU A 97 12.15 -16.86 6.60
CA LEU A 97 12.02 -18.30 6.38
C LEU A 97 13.05 -19.10 7.18
N ILE A 98 14.30 -18.61 7.21
CA ILE A 98 15.38 -19.23 7.99
C ILE A 98 15.06 -19.21 9.48
N ILE A 99 14.66 -18.05 10.02
CA ILE A 99 14.28 -17.90 11.42
C ILE A 99 13.09 -18.80 11.78
N ASP A 100 12.02 -18.81 10.97
CA ASP A 100 10.85 -19.65 11.19
C ASP A 100 11.23 -21.15 11.19
N TYR A 101 12.05 -21.57 10.23
CA TYR A 101 12.55 -22.94 10.13
C TYR A 101 13.38 -23.35 11.35
N LEU A 102 14.30 -22.48 11.79
CA LEU A 102 15.11 -22.69 12.99
C LEU A 102 14.23 -22.80 14.24
N LEU A 103 13.24 -21.93 14.40
CA LEU A 103 12.29 -21.97 15.51
C LEU A 103 11.46 -23.27 15.51
N SER A 104 10.99 -23.75 14.36
CA SER A 104 10.32 -25.07 14.28
C SER A 104 11.25 -26.22 14.63
N SER A 105 12.49 -26.17 14.16
CA SER A 105 13.48 -27.24 14.39
C SER A 105 13.92 -27.29 15.85
N TYR A 106 14.11 -26.13 16.48
CA TYR A 106 14.49 -26.03 17.89
C TYR A 106 13.46 -26.66 18.82
N VAL A 107 12.16 -26.34 18.61
CA VAL A 107 11.05 -26.89 19.40
C VAL A 107 10.92 -28.41 19.23
N SER A 108 11.19 -28.94 18.03
CA SER A 108 11.01 -30.37 17.74
C SER A 108 12.18 -31.27 18.15
N SER A 109 13.41 -30.74 18.24
CA SER A 109 14.62 -31.59 18.19
C SER A 109 15.38 -31.77 19.51
N ARG A 110 14.90 -31.23 20.64
CA ARG A 110 15.59 -31.31 21.95
C ARG A 110 17.12 -31.08 21.85
N LEU A 111 17.56 -29.97 21.24
CA LEU A 111 18.96 -29.49 21.24
C LEU A 111 20.04 -30.40 20.60
N ASP A 112 19.71 -31.37 19.73
CA ASP A 112 20.73 -32.12 18.97
C ASP A 112 21.28 -31.28 17.78
N PHE A 113 22.38 -30.56 18.03
CA PHE A 113 23.05 -29.69 17.05
C PHE A 113 23.51 -30.42 15.77
N LYS A 114 23.95 -31.69 15.85
CA LYS A 114 24.41 -32.45 14.66
C LYS A 114 23.25 -32.81 13.73
N ARG A 115 22.11 -33.19 14.31
CA ARG A 115 20.91 -33.51 13.53
C ARG A 115 20.27 -32.26 12.92
N ILE A 116 20.35 -31.12 13.63
CA ILE A 116 19.89 -29.82 13.13
C ILE A 116 20.77 -29.34 11.96
N SER A 117 22.10 -29.40 12.07
CA SER A 117 23.02 -28.95 11.01
C SER A 117 22.88 -29.76 9.72
N LEU A 118 22.77 -31.09 9.81
CA LEU A 118 22.53 -31.96 8.65
C LEU A 118 21.18 -31.69 7.97
N ARG A 119 20.13 -31.39 8.75
CA ARG A 119 18.83 -30.98 8.20
C ARG A 119 18.91 -29.62 7.51
N ILE A 120 19.66 -28.68 8.09
CA ILE A 120 19.86 -27.35 7.50
C ILE A 120 20.55 -27.50 6.15
N ILE A 121 21.67 -28.22 6.07
CA ILE A 121 22.41 -28.41 4.82
C ILE A 121 21.54 -29.10 3.75
N LYS A 122 20.84 -30.18 4.10
CA LYS A 122 19.98 -30.92 3.15
C LYS A 122 18.77 -30.12 2.66
N PHE A 123 18.25 -29.20 3.47
CA PHE A 123 17.10 -28.39 3.13
C PHE A 123 17.47 -27.09 2.41
N TRP A 124 18.61 -26.48 2.78
CA TRP A 124 19.01 -25.14 2.35
C TRP A 124 20.09 -25.10 1.26
N TRP A 125 20.62 -26.24 0.79
CA TRP A 125 21.49 -26.25 -0.40
C TRP A 125 20.89 -25.52 -1.63
N PRO A 126 19.56 -25.48 -1.89
CA PRO A 126 19.01 -24.71 -2.99
C PRO A 126 19.20 -23.20 -2.82
N LEU A 127 19.34 -22.72 -1.58
CA LEU A 127 19.64 -21.32 -1.29
C LEU A 127 21.09 -20.97 -1.65
N VAL A 128 22.02 -21.92 -1.47
CA VAL A 128 23.41 -21.79 -1.96
C VAL A 128 23.42 -21.68 -3.48
N LEU A 129 22.67 -22.54 -4.18
CA LEU A 129 22.55 -22.48 -5.63
C LEU A 129 21.96 -21.13 -6.10
N ALA A 130 20.90 -20.65 -5.46
CA ALA A 130 20.32 -19.34 -5.76
C ALA A 130 21.33 -18.20 -5.49
N GLY A 131 22.10 -18.29 -4.41
CA GLY A 131 23.18 -17.35 -4.10
C GLY A 131 24.30 -17.35 -5.14
N LEU A 132 24.69 -18.51 -5.66
CA LEU A 132 25.67 -18.63 -6.74
C LEU A 132 25.16 -18.03 -8.05
N VAL A 133 23.90 -18.28 -8.41
CA VAL A 133 23.27 -17.64 -9.60
C VAL A 133 23.23 -16.13 -9.44
N PHE A 134 22.82 -15.64 -8.28
CA PHE A 134 22.78 -14.21 -7.99
C PHE A 134 24.19 -13.59 -8.07
N PHE A 135 25.18 -14.22 -7.44
CA PHE A 135 26.57 -13.81 -7.50
C PHE A 135 27.08 -13.79 -8.94
N TYR A 136 26.83 -14.83 -9.73
CA TYR A 136 27.23 -14.87 -11.14
C TYR A 136 26.66 -13.71 -11.96
N LEU A 137 25.38 -13.37 -11.74
CA LEU A 137 24.72 -12.27 -12.47
C LEU A 137 25.16 -10.88 -12.01
N TYR A 138 25.57 -10.72 -10.75
CA TYR A 138 25.91 -9.42 -10.14
C TYR A 138 27.39 -9.24 -9.80
N ALA A 139 28.26 -10.23 -10.02
CA ALA A 139 29.68 -10.18 -9.69
C ALA A 139 30.38 -8.98 -10.35
N SER A 140 30.01 -8.65 -11.59
CA SER A 140 30.55 -7.50 -12.33
C SER A 140 30.04 -6.13 -11.85
N ARG A 141 29.02 -6.10 -10.97
CA ARG A 141 28.39 -4.87 -10.47
C ARG A 141 28.40 -4.78 -8.94
N LEU A 142 29.22 -5.60 -8.29
CA LEU A 142 29.22 -5.72 -6.83
C LEU A 142 29.66 -4.40 -6.16
N ASP A 143 30.60 -3.69 -6.77
CA ASP A 143 31.05 -2.37 -6.31
C ASP A 143 29.90 -1.35 -6.28
N TYR A 144 29.08 -1.29 -7.33
CA TYR A 144 27.89 -0.43 -7.37
C TYR A 144 26.87 -0.80 -6.30
N VAL A 145 26.69 -2.09 -6.02
CA VAL A 145 25.78 -2.55 -4.96
C VAL A 145 26.29 -2.14 -3.58
N ILE A 146 27.61 -2.28 -3.33
CA ILE A 146 28.24 -1.86 -2.08
C ILE A 146 28.17 -0.33 -1.92
N GLU A 147 28.46 0.42 -2.97
CA GLU A 147 28.39 1.88 -2.95
C GLU A 147 26.95 2.36 -2.71
N TYR A 148 25.97 1.78 -3.39
CA TYR A 148 24.57 2.04 -3.13
C TYR A 148 24.17 1.68 -1.69
N ALA A 149 24.70 0.58 -1.14
CA ALA A 149 24.47 0.18 0.23
C ALA A 149 25.08 1.15 1.26
N ARG A 150 26.22 1.78 0.94
CA ARG A 150 26.88 2.80 1.78
C ARG A 150 26.07 4.09 1.88
N ASN A 151 25.23 4.40 0.90
CA ASN A 151 24.31 5.54 0.96
C ASN A 151 23.17 5.33 1.98
N PHE A 152 23.03 4.13 2.54
CA PHE A 152 22.09 3.88 3.63
C PHE A 152 22.72 4.26 4.97
N ASN A 153 22.41 5.47 5.44
CA ASN A 153 22.67 5.88 6.82
C ASN A 153 21.79 5.06 7.79
N SER A 154 22.14 3.81 8.02
CA SER A 154 21.52 2.96 9.03
C SER A 154 21.78 3.55 10.42
N LEU A 155 20.77 3.56 11.29
CA LEU A 155 20.88 3.95 12.71
C LEU A 155 21.10 5.44 13.01
N ASN A 156 20.82 6.36 12.07
CA ASN A 156 20.81 7.79 12.36
C ASN A 156 19.48 8.22 13.02
N PHE A 157 19.31 7.95 14.32
CA PHE A 157 18.08 8.23 15.05
C PHE A 157 17.83 9.73 15.30
N GLY A 158 18.88 10.57 15.30
CA GLY A 158 18.79 11.98 15.68
C GLY A 158 18.32 12.94 14.57
N SER A 159 18.44 12.56 13.30
CA SER A 159 18.08 13.42 12.15
C SER A 159 16.78 13.01 11.44
N ARG A 160 16.09 11.99 11.95
CA ARG A 160 14.89 11.46 11.32
C ARG A 160 13.67 12.34 11.58
N ALA A 161 12.98 12.68 10.51
CA ALA A 161 11.65 13.27 10.58
C ALA A 161 10.61 12.21 11.02
N TYR A 162 10.59 11.84 12.30
CA TYR A 162 9.65 10.85 12.84
C TYR A 162 8.19 11.23 12.61
N PHE A 163 7.89 12.52 12.59
CA PHE A 163 6.56 13.03 12.26
C PHE A 163 6.15 12.64 10.82
N GLU A 164 7.04 12.83 9.84
CA GLU A 164 6.85 12.40 8.45
C GLU A 164 6.65 10.89 8.35
N LEU A 165 7.48 10.12 9.06
CA LEU A 165 7.40 8.67 9.10
C LEU A 165 6.04 8.20 9.66
N GLY A 166 5.60 8.77 10.78
CA GLY A 166 4.31 8.46 11.40
C GLY A 166 3.13 8.73 10.47
N PHE A 167 3.13 9.85 9.75
CA PHE A 167 2.06 10.19 8.80
C PHE A 167 1.97 9.16 7.66
N LYS A 168 3.12 8.69 7.16
CA LYS A 168 3.16 7.68 6.08
C LYS A 168 2.74 6.30 6.56
N VAL A 169 3.10 5.92 7.80
CA VAL A 169 2.62 4.68 8.42
C VAL A 169 1.10 4.72 8.58
N LEU A 170 0.55 5.83 9.10
CA LEU A 170 -0.89 6.01 9.24
C LEU A 170 -1.61 5.87 7.89
N LYS A 171 -1.08 6.51 6.83
CA LYS A 171 -1.60 6.35 5.47
C LYS A 171 -1.58 4.89 5.03
N SER A 172 -0.51 4.13 5.27
CA SER A 172 -0.48 2.71 4.92
C SER A 172 -1.58 1.88 5.62
N PHE A 173 -1.97 2.25 6.84
CA PHE A 173 -3.10 1.61 7.54
C PHE A 173 -4.42 1.93 6.86
N VAL A 174 -4.66 3.20 6.50
CA VAL A 174 -5.85 3.61 5.73
C VAL A 174 -6.03 2.73 4.49
N TRP A 175 -4.95 2.44 3.78
CA TRP A 175 -4.97 1.58 2.59
C TRP A 175 -5.23 0.12 2.93
N LEU A 176 -4.53 -0.42 3.94
CA LEU A 176 -4.72 -1.82 4.36
C LEU A 176 -6.16 -2.10 4.81
N SER A 177 -6.88 -1.07 5.26
CA SER A 177 -8.27 -1.09 5.71
C SER A 177 -8.47 -1.76 7.07
N PRO A 178 -9.52 -1.38 7.82
CA PRO A 178 -9.82 -2.00 9.10
C PRO A 178 -10.19 -3.49 8.93
N LEU A 179 -10.70 -3.89 7.76
CA LEU A 179 -11.07 -5.26 7.45
C LEU A 179 -9.90 -6.23 7.51
N LEU A 180 -8.68 -5.77 7.17
CA LEU A 180 -7.47 -6.61 7.17
C LEU A 180 -6.58 -6.36 8.38
N LEU A 181 -6.39 -5.10 8.79
CA LEU A 181 -5.46 -4.81 9.90
C LEU A 181 -6.01 -5.29 11.24
N LEU A 182 -7.29 -5.02 11.53
CA LEU A 182 -7.85 -5.30 12.85
C LEU A 182 -7.91 -6.79 13.18
N PRO A 183 -8.27 -7.71 12.26
CA PRO A 183 -8.18 -9.14 12.54
C PRO A 183 -6.73 -9.60 12.77
N VAL A 184 -5.74 -9.09 12.03
CA VAL A 184 -4.32 -9.39 12.28
C VAL A 184 -3.93 -9.00 13.70
N VAL A 185 -4.28 -7.79 14.14
CA VAL A 185 -4.02 -7.32 15.50
C VAL A 185 -4.76 -8.19 16.53
N GLY A 186 -6.04 -8.50 16.30
CA GLY A 186 -6.82 -9.41 17.14
C GLY A 186 -6.22 -10.82 17.23
N GLY A 187 -5.61 -11.28 16.14
CA GLY A 187 -4.93 -12.58 16.06
C GLY A 187 -3.70 -12.70 16.95
N ILE A 188 -3.04 -11.59 17.29
CA ILE A 188 -1.91 -11.56 18.24
C ILE A 188 -2.36 -12.04 19.64
N PHE A 189 -3.61 -11.79 20.02
CA PHE A 189 -4.15 -12.22 21.31
C PHE A 189 -4.60 -13.69 21.31
N ASN A 190 -4.53 -14.38 20.17
CA ASN A 190 -4.89 -15.79 20.05
C ASN A 190 -3.65 -16.65 19.78
N ARG A 191 -3.23 -17.43 20.80
CA ARG A 191 -2.04 -18.30 20.73
C ARG A 191 -2.10 -19.35 19.61
N GLU A 192 -3.29 -19.87 19.29
CA GLU A 192 -3.48 -20.85 18.21
C GLU A 192 -3.20 -20.20 16.85
N ILE A 193 -3.75 -19.01 16.62
CA ILE A 193 -3.55 -18.23 15.39
C ILE A 193 -2.09 -17.81 15.26
N LEU A 194 -1.48 -17.27 16.33
CA LEU A 194 -0.06 -16.91 16.35
C LEU A 194 0.85 -18.09 15.99
N ARG A 195 0.60 -19.27 16.57
CA ARG A 195 1.41 -20.46 16.28
C ARG A 195 1.23 -20.93 14.84
N LYS A 196 -0.01 -20.93 14.34
CA LYS A 196 -0.34 -21.39 12.98
C LYS A 196 0.24 -20.47 11.90
N TYR A 197 0.16 -19.16 12.11
CA TYR A 197 0.62 -18.14 11.17
C TYR A 197 1.95 -17.51 11.58
N ARG A 198 2.75 -18.19 12.41
CA ARG A 198 4.00 -17.69 12.99
C ARG A 198 4.92 -17.08 11.95
N PHE A 199 5.12 -17.76 10.82
CA PHE A 199 5.92 -17.25 9.70
C PHE A 199 5.48 -15.85 9.25
N TRP A 200 4.18 -15.65 9.04
CA TRP A 200 3.64 -14.38 8.56
C TRP A 200 3.74 -13.26 9.60
N TYR A 201 3.58 -13.57 10.89
CA TYR A 201 3.84 -12.60 11.96
C TYR A 201 5.33 -12.22 12.05
N LEU A 202 6.24 -13.20 11.95
CA LEU A 202 7.68 -12.94 11.90
C LEU A 202 8.03 -12.08 10.67
N TYR A 203 7.44 -12.37 9.52
CA TYR A 203 7.63 -11.60 8.29
C TYR A 203 7.22 -10.14 8.50
N LEU A 204 6.04 -9.90 9.09
CA LEU A 204 5.58 -8.56 9.42
C LEU A 204 6.54 -7.83 10.37
N VAL A 205 6.97 -8.48 11.45
CA VAL A 205 7.88 -7.88 12.45
C VAL A 205 9.24 -7.54 11.83
N ILE A 206 9.84 -8.46 11.08
CA ILE A 206 11.15 -8.23 10.44
C ILE A 206 11.08 -7.06 9.47
N ASN A 207 10.04 -7.01 8.63
CA ASN A 207 9.88 -5.89 7.70
C ASN A 207 9.59 -4.58 8.45
N LEU A 208 8.77 -4.58 9.50
CA LEU A 208 8.53 -3.38 10.30
C LEU A 208 9.81 -2.85 10.95
N VAL A 209 10.62 -3.72 11.57
CA VAL A 209 11.91 -3.33 12.13
C VAL A 209 12.81 -2.77 11.03
N PHE A 210 12.86 -3.41 9.86
CA PHE A 210 13.66 -2.91 8.75
C PHE A 210 13.21 -1.53 8.27
N TYR A 211 11.93 -1.35 7.96
CA TYR A 211 11.39 -0.14 7.34
C TYR A 211 11.18 1.02 8.32
N LEU A 212 11.00 0.75 9.62
CA LEU A 212 10.78 1.78 10.65
C LEU A 212 12.04 2.11 11.45
N VAL A 213 12.90 1.12 11.71
CA VAL A 213 14.05 1.26 12.62
C VAL A 213 15.35 1.29 11.84
N LEU A 214 15.62 0.30 11.01
CA LEU A 214 16.94 0.16 10.39
C LEU A 214 17.14 1.17 9.25
N PHE A 215 16.11 1.38 8.43
CA PHE A 215 16.21 2.18 7.23
C PHE A 215 15.50 3.53 7.36
N ASP A 216 16.16 4.61 6.93
CA ASP A 216 15.56 5.95 6.92
C ASP A 216 14.89 6.23 5.56
N PHE A 217 13.57 6.03 5.50
CA PHE A 217 12.77 6.43 4.33
C PHE A 217 12.04 7.78 4.53
N THR A 218 12.43 8.61 5.51
CA THR A 218 11.75 9.89 5.77
C THR A 218 11.69 10.79 4.52
N LYS A 219 12.71 10.73 3.66
CA LYS A 219 12.79 11.47 2.38
C LYS A 219 12.11 10.77 1.19
N LEU A 220 11.69 9.52 1.32
CA LEU A 220 11.14 8.69 0.24
C LEU A 220 9.65 8.39 0.45
N THR A 221 8.94 7.98 -0.59
CA THR A 221 7.54 7.55 -0.52
C THR A 221 7.45 6.17 0.16
N ILE A 222 7.26 6.16 1.48
CA ILE A 222 7.29 4.92 2.32
C ILE A 222 6.09 4.02 2.05
N GLU A 223 4.95 4.60 1.69
CA GLU A 223 3.67 3.90 1.60
C GLU A 223 3.78 2.63 0.73
N ARG A 224 4.37 2.71 -0.47
CA ARG A 224 4.61 1.53 -1.34
C ARG A 224 5.42 0.41 -0.69
N TYR A 225 6.37 0.75 0.19
CA TYR A 225 7.20 -0.24 0.84
C TYR A 225 6.40 -1.02 1.89
N PHE A 226 5.28 -0.50 2.40
CA PHE A 226 4.38 -1.23 3.30
C PHE A 226 3.42 -2.18 2.58
N MET A 227 3.50 -2.33 1.26
CA MET A 227 2.69 -3.32 0.53
C MET A 227 2.97 -4.77 0.98
N PHE A 228 4.11 -5.03 1.66
CA PHE A 228 4.38 -6.33 2.28
C PHE A 228 3.30 -6.75 3.29
N TRP A 229 2.50 -5.83 3.82
CA TRP A 229 1.41 -6.12 4.75
C TRP A 229 0.22 -6.84 4.10
N ILE A 230 0.00 -6.65 2.80
CA ILE A 230 -1.21 -7.11 2.11
C ILE A 230 -1.35 -8.63 2.25
N ILE A 231 -0.32 -9.37 1.85
CA ILE A 231 -0.35 -10.84 1.81
C ILE A 231 -0.53 -11.47 3.21
N PRO A 232 0.29 -11.14 4.23
CA PRO A 232 0.09 -11.62 5.60
C PRO A 232 -1.32 -11.31 6.10
N SER A 233 -1.80 -10.09 5.87
CA SER A 233 -3.07 -9.65 6.43
C SER A 233 -4.25 -10.36 5.81
N VAL A 234 -4.24 -10.59 4.49
CA VAL A 234 -5.25 -11.40 3.80
C VAL A 234 -5.27 -12.83 4.34
N ILE A 235 -4.10 -13.46 4.44
CA ILE A 235 -3.98 -14.86 4.87
C ILE A 235 -4.50 -15.03 6.30
N ILE A 236 -4.07 -14.18 7.24
CA ILE A 236 -4.44 -14.26 8.65
C ILE A 236 -5.91 -13.88 8.85
N SER A 237 -6.37 -12.79 8.23
CA SER A 237 -7.74 -12.29 8.41
C SER A 237 -8.78 -13.27 7.90
N SER A 238 -8.49 -14.02 6.84
CA SER A 238 -9.41 -15.01 6.27
C SER A 238 -9.89 -16.04 7.29
N GLU A 239 -9.00 -16.60 8.11
CA GLU A 239 -9.39 -17.59 9.12
C GLU A 239 -10.12 -16.95 10.31
N ILE A 240 -9.65 -15.79 10.78
CA ILE A 240 -10.25 -15.10 11.92
C ILE A 240 -11.68 -14.69 11.61
N ILE A 241 -11.89 -14.04 10.45
CA ILE A 241 -13.22 -13.62 10.01
C ILE A 241 -14.13 -14.84 9.85
N LEU A 242 -13.67 -15.92 9.19
CA LEU A 242 -14.50 -17.10 9.01
C LEU A 242 -14.87 -17.77 10.35
N LYS A 243 -13.94 -17.85 11.30
CA LYS A 243 -14.21 -18.36 12.66
C LYS A 243 -15.28 -17.50 13.35
N LEU A 244 -15.22 -16.18 13.23
CA LEU A 244 -16.16 -15.26 13.88
C LEU A 244 -17.58 -15.34 13.31
N ILE A 245 -17.73 -15.58 12.01
CA ILE A 245 -19.04 -15.72 11.35
C ILE A 245 -19.53 -17.17 11.25
N SER A 246 -18.79 -18.12 11.85
CA SER A 246 -19.18 -19.54 11.83
C SER A 246 -20.53 -19.72 12.52
N GLY A 247 -21.50 -20.30 11.80
CA GLY A 247 -22.89 -20.44 12.24
C GLY A 247 -23.85 -19.41 11.64
N PHE A 248 -23.37 -18.41 10.91
CA PHE A 248 -24.24 -17.50 10.18
C PHE A 248 -24.89 -18.21 8.98
N ASN A 249 -26.22 -18.12 8.88
CA ASN A 249 -26.98 -18.64 7.74
C ASN A 249 -27.56 -17.48 6.94
N VAL A 250 -27.01 -17.25 5.74
CA VAL A 250 -27.42 -16.16 4.83
C VAL A 250 -28.91 -16.24 4.47
N ARG A 251 -29.42 -17.43 4.14
CA ARG A 251 -30.82 -17.60 3.70
C ARG A 251 -31.81 -17.24 4.80
N LYS A 252 -31.47 -17.51 6.06
CA LYS A 252 -32.33 -17.19 7.20
C LYS A 252 -32.21 -15.72 7.65
N ASN A 253 -31.09 -15.06 7.37
CA ASN A 253 -30.76 -13.74 7.91
C ASN A 253 -30.61 -12.66 6.81
N TYR A 254 -31.19 -12.86 5.63
CA TYR A 254 -31.00 -11.94 4.52
C TYR A 254 -31.53 -10.54 4.81
N PHE A 255 -32.68 -10.42 5.49
CA PHE A 255 -33.20 -9.12 5.92
C PHE A 255 -32.23 -8.39 6.86
N ASN A 256 -31.60 -9.09 7.81
CA ASN A 256 -30.59 -8.49 8.69
C ASN A 256 -29.39 -7.96 7.89
N LEU A 257 -28.94 -8.70 6.87
CA LEU A 257 -27.86 -8.23 5.99
C LEU A 257 -28.25 -6.96 5.23
N ILE A 258 -29.47 -6.93 4.67
CA ILE A 258 -29.99 -5.76 3.96
C ILE A 258 -30.06 -4.56 4.91
N SER A 259 -30.62 -4.73 6.10
CA SER A 259 -30.71 -3.65 7.10
C SER A 259 -29.33 -3.11 7.52
N ILE A 260 -28.34 -3.98 7.72
CA ILE A 260 -26.96 -3.56 8.02
C ILE A 260 -26.34 -2.83 6.82
N GLY A 261 -26.61 -3.29 5.60
CA GLY A 261 -26.17 -2.62 4.36
C GLY A 261 -26.77 -1.22 4.22
N VAL A 262 -28.08 -1.09 4.44
CA VAL A 262 -28.79 0.21 4.44
C VAL A 262 -28.21 1.13 5.51
N LEU A 263 -27.95 0.60 6.71
CA LEU A 263 -27.30 1.37 7.78
C LEU A 263 -25.91 1.87 7.37
N PHE A 264 -25.08 0.99 6.79
CA PHE A 264 -23.77 1.38 6.26
C PHE A 264 -23.88 2.48 5.20
N THR A 265 -24.81 2.34 4.24
CA THR A 265 -25.04 3.33 3.18
C THR A 265 -25.50 4.65 3.78
N GLY A 266 -26.43 4.65 4.74
CA GLY A 266 -26.90 5.85 5.42
C GLY A 266 -25.79 6.60 6.16
N ILE A 267 -24.95 5.89 6.93
CA ILE A 267 -23.79 6.47 7.61
C ILE A 267 -22.76 7.02 6.60
N SER A 268 -22.48 6.25 5.55
CA SER A 268 -21.54 6.66 4.49
C SER A 268 -22.04 7.92 3.78
N PHE A 269 -23.31 7.95 3.41
CA PHE A 269 -23.92 9.11 2.77
C PHE A 269 -23.87 10.34 3.67
N PHE A 270 -24.24 10.20 4.94
CA PHE A 270 -24.21 11.32 5.89
C PHE A 270 -22.79 11.87 6.07
N THR A 271 -21.80 11.01 6.30
CA THR A 271 -20.39 11.41 6.51
C THR A 271 -19.75 12.01 5.26
N LEU A 272 -20.03 11.46 4.08
CA LEU A 272 -19.44 11.93 2.82
C LEU A 272 -20.13 13.18 2.25
N SER A 273 -21.36 13.49 2.67
CA SER A 273 -22.10 14.68 2.24
C SER A 273 -21.70 15.96 2.99
N VAL A 274 -20.97 15.84 4.10
CA VAL A 274 -20.46 17.00 4.84
C VAL A 274 -19.47 17.77 3.96
N ASN A 275 -19.52 19.10 3.98
CA ASN A 275 -18.58 19.92 3.22
C ASN A 275 -17.15 19.70 3.73
N GLN A 276 -16.32 19.07 2.91
CA GLN A 276 -14.92 18.81 3.22
C GLN A 276 -14.01 19.91 2.63
N ALA A 277 -13.10 20.41 3.47
CA ALA A 277 -12.03 21.31 3.04
C ALA A 277 -10.93 20.54 2.30
N VAL A 278 -10.39 21.13 1.22
CA VAL A 278 -9.17 20.64 0.58
C VAL A 278 -8.00 21.35 1.24
N LEU A 279 -7.17 20.61 1.96
CA LEU A 279 -5.99 21.18 2.62
C LEU A 279 -4.76 21.04 1.72
N PRO A 280 -3.85 22.03 1.71
CA PRO A 280 -2.61 21.93 0.97
C PRO A 280 -1.74 20.79 1.53
N LEU A 281 -0.89 20.16 0.71
CA LEU A 281 -0.01 19.09 1.20
C LEU A 281 1.08 19.61 2.16
N ASN A 282 1.55 20.83 1.90
CA ASN A 282 2.51 21.55 2.73
C ASN A 282 2.05 23.00 2.85
N PRO A 283 2.15 23.64 4.03
CA PRO A 283 2.61 23.09 5.32
C PRO A 283 1.72 21.97 5.89
N LYS A 284 2.29 21.06 6.70
CA LYS A 284 1.54 19.96 7.34
C LYS A 284 0.84 20.36 8.63
N GLU A 285 1.24 21.50 9.16
CA GLU A 285 0.74 22.16 10.36
C GLU A 285 -0.78 22.34 10.27
N GLU A 286 -1.33 22.56 9.08
CA GLU A 286 -2.77 22.69 8.87
C GLU A 286 -3.52 21.40 9.21
N TYR A 287 -3.03 20.23 8.78
CA TYR A 287 -3.61 18.94 9.18
C TYR A 287 -3.54 18.74 10.69
N VAL A 288 -2.43 19.13 11.33
CA VAL A 288 -2.25 19.02 12.78
C VAL A 288 -3.27 19.89 13.51
N ARG A 289 -3.48 21.13 13.06
CA ARG A 289 -4.44 22.06 13.65
C ARG A 289 -5.87 21.53 13.57
N HIS A 290 -6.27 20.97 12.43
CA HIS A 290 -7.57 20.33 12.26
C HIS A 290 -7.74 19.10 13.18
N ILE A 291 -6.71 18.25 13.31
CA ILE A 291 -6.73 17.11 14.23
C ILE A 291 -6.83 17.57 15.70
N GLN A 292 -6.06 18.59 16.10
CA GLN A 292 -6.07 19.14 17.47
C GLN A 292 -7.41 19.78 17.85
N SER A 293 -8.08 20.40 16.89
CA SER A 293 -9.42 20.97 17.07
C SER A 293 -10.55 19.95 16.93
N LEU A 294 -10.23 18.66 16.71
CA LEU A 294 -11.18 17.58 16.44
C LEU A 294 -12.06 17.83 15.21
N ASP A 295 -11.64 18.70 14.30
CA ASP A 295 -12.32 18.98 13.04
C ASP A 295 -11.75 18.10 11.93
N PHE A 296 -12.42 16.99 11.67
CA PHE A 296 -12.04 16.03 10.63
C PHE A 296 -12.69 16.29 9.27
N ASN A 297 -13.33 17.45 9.07
CA ASN A 297 -14.03 17.80 7.83
C ASN A 297 -13.06 18.25 6.72
N PHE A 298 -12.06 17.44 6.44
CA PHE A 298 -11.07 17.71 5.41
C PHE A 298 -10.73 16.47 4.59
N LEU A 299 -10.21 16.72 3.38
CA LEU A 299 -9.78 15.71 2.43
C LEU A 299 -8.29 15.41 2.59
N LEU A 300 -7.96 14.13 2.70
CA LEU A 300 -6.60 13.63 2.67
C LEU A 300 -6.20 13.30 1.22
N PRO A 301 -5.07 13.82 0.72
CA PRO A 301 -4.54 13.38 -0.56
C PRO A 301 -3.87 12.01 -0.41
N LEU A 302 -4.38 11.03 -1.15
CA LEU A 302 -3.86 9.67 -1.23
C LEU A 302 -3.27 9.44 -2.62
N THR A 303 -1.98 9.11 -2.68
CA THR A 303 -1.22 8.96 -3.92
C THR A 303 -0.85 7.51 -4.16
N GLY A 304 -0.76 7.10 -5.43
CA GLY A 304 -0.18 5.81 -5.77
C GLY A 304 1.34 5.70 -5.52
N GLY A 305 1.87 4.48 -5.52
CA GLY A 305 3.30 4.16 -5.32
C GLY A 305 4.19 4.43 -6.54
N SER A 306 3.61 4.56 -7.74
CA SER A 306 4.35 4.75 -9.01
C SER A 306 3.82 5.84 -9.93
N GLY A 307 2.81 6.60 -9.51
CA GLY A 307 2.24 7.69 -10.30
C GLY A 307 1.84 8.89 -9.44
N PRO A 308 1.97 10.12 -9.96
CA PRO A 308 1.57 11.32 -9.24
C PRO A 308 0.06 11.56 -9.26
N ALA A 309 -0.69 10.77 -10.04
CA ALA A 309 -2.14 10.73 -9.97
C ALA A 309 -2.59 9.93 -8.74
N GLY A 310 -3.44 10.56 -7.93
CA GLY A 310 -4.07 9.96 -6.77
C GLY A 310 -5.51 10.41 -6.67
N PHE A 311 -6.05 10.43 -5.46
CA PHE A 311 -7.40 10.87 -5.18
C PHE A 311 -7.48 11.51 -3.80
N TYR A 312 -8.52 12.31 -3.60
CA TYR A 312 -8.87 12.82 -2.29
C TYR A 312 -9.81 11.86 -1.58
N PHE A 313 -9.71 11.80 -0.25
CA PHE A 313 -10.67 11.04 0.53
C PHE A 313 -10.94 11.68 1.89
N SER A 314 -12.18 11.55 2.40
CA SER A 314 -12.61 12.18 3.65
C SER A 314 -11.89 11.58 4.87
N ALA A 315 -11.23 12.43 5.66
CA ALA A 315 -10.62 12.05 6.93
C ALA A 315 -11.66 11.60 7.96
N GLN A 316 -12.81 12.28 8.01
CA GLN A 316 -13.93 11.95 8.88
C GLN A 316 -14.49 10.55 8.59
N PHE A 317 -14.71 10.20 7.31
CA PHE A 317 -15.17 8.86 6.94
C PHE A 317 -14.19 7.79 7.39
N ILE A 318 -12.89 8.01 7.17
CA ILE A 318 -11.84 7.09 7.60
C ILE A 318 -11.94 6.87 9.11
N LEU A 319 -11.91 7.96 9.90
CA LEU A 319 -11.95 7.88 11.35
C LEU A 319 -13.16 7.07 11.86
N TRP A 320 -14.37 7.40 11.40
CA TRP A 320 -15.58 6.72 11.87
C TRP A 320 -15.63 5.26 11.48
N MET A 321 -15.25 4.92 10.24
CA MET A 321 -15.25 3.53 9.80
C MET A 321 -14.24 2.68 10.58
N TRP A 322 -13.07 3.24 10.91
CA TRP A 322 -12.09 2.57 11.75
C TRP A 322 -12.60 2.36 13.18
N LEU A 323 -13.20 3.39 13.80
CA LEU A 323 -13.76 3.28 15.15
C LEU A 323 -14.91 2.27 15.22
N LEU A 324 -15.85 2.33 14.27
CA LEU A 324 -16.97 1.39 14.20
C LEU A 324 -16.49 -0.05 13.96
N CYS A 325 -15.59 -0.27 13.01
CA CYS A 325 -15.02 -1.60 12.77
C CYS A 325 -14.25 -2.12 13.99
N GLY A 326 -13.46 -1.26 14.65
CA GLY A 326 -12.75 -1.59 15.88
C GLY A 326 -13.70 -2.01 17.00
N PHE A 327 -14.75 -1.23 17.24
CA PHE A 327 -15.77 -1.51 18.23
C PHE A 327 -16.49 -2.84 17.95
N PHE A 328 -16.96 -3.06 16.72
CA PHE A 328 -17.68 -4.28 16.37
C PHE A 328 -16.79 -5.53 16.38
N LEU A 329 -15.54 -5.44 15.92
CA LEU A 329 -14.62 -6.57 15.99
C LEU A 329 -14.27 -6.91 17.45
N ALA A 330 -13.93 -5.91 18.26
CA ALA A 330 -13.66 -6.11 19.68
C ALA A 330 -14.87 -6.76 20.36
N GLY A 331 -16.07 -6.22 20.15
CA GLY A 331 -17.30 -6.80 20.65
C GLY A 331 -17.52 -8.26 20.19
N ALA A 332 -17.23 -8.59 18.93
CA ALA A 332 -17.33 -9.96 18.42
C ALA A 332 -16.36 -10.94 19.12
N LEU A 333 -15.15 -10.45 19.46
CA LEU A 333 -14.15 -11.23 20.17
C LEU A 333 -14.56 -11.50 21.62
N PHE A 334 -15.10 -10.49 22.32
CA PHE A 334 -15.45 -10.59 23.75
C PHE A 334 -16.85 -11.18 24.03
N PHE A 335 -17.88 -10.84 23.25
CA PHE A 335 -19.27 -11.21 23.53
C PHE A 335 -19.74 -12.45 22.76
N LYS A 336 -19.60 -13.64 23.37
CA LYS A 336 -19.93 -14.93 22.72
C LYS A 336 -21.37 -15.04 22.19
N LYS A 337 -22.36 -14.48 22.91
CA LYS A 337 -23.80 -14.60 22.56
C LYS A 337 -24.17 -13.87 21.27
N ILE A 338 -23.64 -12.66 21.07
CA ILE A 338 -23.94 -11.79 19.91
C ILE A 338 -22.79 -11.73 18.89
N ARG A 339 -21.74 -12.54 19.11
CA ARG A 339 -20.52 -12.58 18.29
C ARG A 339 -20.79 -12.54 16.80
N VAL A 340 -21.65 -13.43 16.31
CA VAL A 340 -21.91 -13.58 14.88
C VAL A 340 -22.51 -12.31 14.29
N HIS A 341 -23.45 -11.67 14.99
CA HIS A 341 -24.08 -10.43 14.54
C HIS A 341 -23.06 -9.29 14.48
N LEU A 342 -22.26 -9.12 15.54
CA LEU A 342 -21.20 -8.10 15.58
C LEU A 342 -20.14 -8.32 14.49
N ALA A 343 -19.76 -9.59 14.25
CA ALA A 343 -18.81 -9.95 13.20
C ALA A 343 -19.35 -9.65 11.80
N ILE A 344 -20.65 -9.86 11.57
CA ILE A 344 -21.31 -9.52 10.30
C ILE A 344 -21.37 -8.00 10.10
N ILE A 345 -21.68 -7.22 11.13
CA ILE A 345 -21.64 -5.75 11.06
C ILE A 345 -20.20 -5.29 10.73
N PHE A 346 -19.20 -5.79 11.45
CA PHE A 346 -17.79 -5.54 11.15
C PHE A 346 -17.45 -5.87 9.68
N LEU A 347 -17.90 -7.03 9.18
CA LEU A 347 -17.63 -7.46 7.81
C LEU A 347 -18.28 -6.53 6.79
N VAL A 348 -19.55 -6.15 6.96
CA VAL A 348 -20.26 -5.25 6.04
C VAL A 348 -19.60 -3.88 6.01
N PHE A 349 -19.27 -3.31 7.17
CA PHE A 349 -18.60 -2.00 7.24
C PHE A 349 -17.18 -2.05 6.67
N GLY A 350 -16.43 -3.12 6.96
CA GLY A 350 -15.08 -3.31 6.42
C GLY A 350 -15.06 -3.52 4.91
N LEU A 351 -16.02 -4.26 4.35
CA LEU A 351 -16.17 -4.42 2.89
C LEU A 351 -16.65 -3.13 2.23
N GLY A 352 -17.65 -2.47 2.83
CA GLY A 352 -18.16 -1.19 2.36
C GLY A 352 -17.08 -0.11 2.32
N TYR A 353 -16.24 -0.03 3.36
CA TYR A 353 -15.08 0.86 3.39
C TYR A 353 -14.20 0.66 2.15
N ASN A 354 -13.81 -0.58 1.85
CA ASN A 354 -12.95 -0.88 0.71
C ASN A 354 -13.62 -0.56 -0.62
N LEU A 355 -14.90 -0.87 -0.78
CA LEU A 355 -15.67 -0.60 -2.00
C LEU A 355 -15.78 0.91 -2.28
N VAL A 356 -16.11 1.71 -1.27
CA VAL A 356 -16.21 3.18 -1.42
C VAL A 356 -14.84 3.76 -1.78
N PHE A 357 -13.78 3.28 -1.14
CA PHE A 357 -12.40 3.67 -1.44
C PHE A 357 -11.97 3.31 -2.87
N MET A 358 -12.23 2.07 -3.30
CA MET A 358 -11.92 1.62 -4.66
C MET A 358 -12.69 2.42 -5.70
N ASN A 359 -13.97 2.71 -5.43
CA ASN A 359 -14.79 3.52 -6.30
C ASN A 359 -14.23 4.94 -6.47
N GLU A 360 -13.76 5.56 -5.38
CA GLU A 360 -13.11 6.87 -5.50
C GLU A 360 -11.76 6.80 -6.23
N TYR A 361 -10.93 5.80 -5.93
CA TYR A 361 -9.66 5.62 -6.61
C TYR A 361 -9.81 5.40 -8.13
N LEU A 362 -10.78 4.58 -8.55
CA LEU A 362 -10.98 4.23 -9.95
C LEU A 362 -11.72 5.30 -10.75
N PHE A 363 -12.70 5.97 -10.12
CA PHE A 363 -13.65 6.82 -10.85
C PHE A 363 -13.70 8.28 -10.38
N GLY A 364 -13.18 8.62 -9.19
CA GLY A 364 -13.29 9.99 -8.65
C GLY A 364 -14.74 10.45 -8.43
N SER A 365 -15.64 9.51 -8.15
CA SER A 365 -17.09 9.75 -8.13
C SER A 365 -17.58 10.64 -6.98
N LEU A 366 -16.80 10.83 -5.92
CA LEU A 366 -17.15 11.61 -4.73
C LEU A 366 -16.48 12.98 -4.75
N PHE A 367 -15.15 13.02 -4.92
CA PHE A 367 -14.37 14.26 -4.77
C PHE A 367 -13.69 14.72 -6.06
N GLY A 368 -13.75 13.92 -7.13
CA GLY A 368 -13.26 14.29 -8.46
C GLY A 368 -12.10 13.41 -8.91
N SER A 369 -11.98 13.25 -10.22
CA SER A 369 -11.00 12.38 -10.85
C SER A 369 -9.76 13.15 -11.30
N VAL A 370 -8.65 12.98 -10.59
CA VAL A 370 -7.33 13.50 -11.00
C VAL A 370 -6.95 13.00 -12.40
N PRO A 371 -7.13 11.71 -12.75
CA PRO A 371 -6.88 11.25 -14.12
C PRO A 371 -7.74 11.94 -15.18
N ALA A 372 -9.03 12.18 -14.92
CA ALA A 372 -9.92 12.82 -15.90
C ALA A 372 -9.49 14.27 -16.18
N VAL A 373 -9.25 15.05 -15.12
CA VAL A 373 -8.77 16.44 -15.25
C VAL A 373 -7.40 16.48 -15.93
N THR A 374 -6.50 15.56 -15.58
CA THR A 374 -5.17 15.47 -16.20
C THR A 374 -5.28 15.24 -17.70
N ARG A 375 -6.10 14.27 -18.15
CA ARG A 375 -6.29 14.00 -19.58
C ARG A 375 -6.84 15.23 -20.31
N ALA A 376 -7.85 15.90 -19.75
CA ALA A 376 -8.41 17.11 -20.34
C ALA A 376 -7.37 18.23 -20.48
N SER A 377 -6.53 18.44 -19.46
CA SER A 377 -5.45 19.43 -19.50
C SER A 377 -4.38 19.07 -20.53
N VAL A 378 -3.95 17.81 -20.57
CA VAL A 378 -2.97 17.31 -21.54
C VAL A 378 -3.50 17.44 -22.97
N ASP A 379 -4.75 17.08 -23.22
CA ASP A 379 -5.36 17.18 -24.55
C ASP A 379 -5.41 18.63 -25.04
N TYR A 380 -5.73 19.58 -24.15
CA TYR A 380 -5.69 21.01 -24.48
C TYR A 380 -4.27 21.48 -24.81
N VAL A 381 -3.27 21.09 -24.03
CA VAL A 381 -1.86 21.43 -24.28
C VAL A 381 -1.41 20.82 -25.60
N ARG A 382 -1.70 19.54 -25.85
CA ARG A 382 -1.29 18.82 -27.05
C ARG A 382 -1.83 19.49 -28.30
N ASN A 383 -3.12 19.85 -28.28
CA ASN A 383 -3.82 20.39 -29.45
C ASN A 383 -3.58 21.90 -29.68
N ASN A 384 -2.94 22.62 -28.75
CA ASN A 384 -2.59 24.03 -28.96
C ASN A 384 -1.15 24.16 -29.50
N PRO A 385 -0.94 24.67 -30.73
CA PRO A 385 0.39 24.83 -31.30
C PRO A 385 1.24 25.88 -30.57
N ASP A 386 0.60 26.89 -29.96
CA ASP A 386 1.29 27.98 -29.25
C ASP A 386 1.96 27.52 -27.95
N ILE A 387 1.55 26.37 -27.41
CA ILE A 387 2.11 25.79 -26.19
C ILE A 387 3.22 24.82 -26.56
N THR A 388 4.47 25.26 -26.44
CA THR A 388 5.66 24.47 -26.81
C THR A 388 6.35 23.85 -25.60
N ASN A 389 6.60 24.63 -24.54
CA ASN A 389 7.32 24.15 -23.35
C ASN A 389 6.46 24.27 -22.09
N VAL A 390 6.29 23.14 -21.38
CA VAL A 390 5.41 23.04 -20.22
C VAL A 390 6.15 22.54 -18.98
N ILE A 391 6.07 23.31 -17.89
CA ILE A 391 6.43 22.86 -16.55
C ILE A 391 5.18 22.32 -15.83
N THR A 392 5.31 21.13 -15.24
CA THR A 392 4.22 20.45 -14.52
C THR A 392 4.40 20.49 -13.00
N TYR A 393 3.30 20.37 -12.28
CA TYR A 393 3.30 20.15 -10.83
C TYR A 393 3.23 18.64 -10.52
N TYR A 394 4.14 18.16 -9.66
CA TYR A 394 4.25 16.74 -9.28
C TYR A 394 4.41 15.73 -10.43
N ASP A 395 4.80 16.16 -11.63
CA ASP A 395 4.90 15.29 -12.81
C ASP A 395 3.56 14.71 -13.31
N ILE A 396 2.43 15.31 -12.88
CA ILE A 396 1.11 14.87 -13.33
C ILE A 396 0.95 15.21 -14.82
N GLY A 397 0.71 14.18 -15.65
CA GLY A 397 0.61 14.30 -17.11
C GLY A 397 1.96 14.40 -17.84
N ALA A 398 3.10 14.32 -17.13
CA ALA A 398 4.42 14.49 -17.73
C ALA A 398 4.74 13.45 -18.81
N TYR A 399 4.29 12.20 -18.64
CA TYR A 399 4.51 11.14 -19.63
C TYR A 399 3.87 11.49 -20.98
N ASP A 400 2.59 11.87 -20.97
CA ASP A 400 1.86 12.22 -22.19
C ASP A 400 2.41 13.51 -22.84
N LEU A 401 2.85 14.48 -22.02
CA LEU A 401 3.51 15.69 -22.53
C LEU A 401 4.87 15.40 -23.16
N ARG A 402 5.63 14.41 -22.66
CA ARG A 402 6.88 13.97 -23.30
C ARG A 402 6.61 13.30 -24.64
N LEU A 403 5.55 12.50 -24.74
CA LEU A 403 5.13 11.92 -26.02
C LEU A 403 4.69 12.98 -27.04
N ALA A 404 4.20 14.12 -26.56
CA ALA A 404 3.84 15.27 -27.39
C ALA A 404 4.99 16.26 -27.64
N ASP A 405 6.22 15.97 -27.18
CA ASP A 405 7.39 16.86 -27.25
C ASP A 405 7.16 18.26 -26.65
N LYS A 406 6.36 18.34 -25.58
CA LYS A 406 5.99 19.59 -24.89
C LYS A 406 6.44 19.68 -23.43
N TYR A 407 7.03 18.61 -22.91
CA TYR A 407 7.45 18.55 -21.52
C TYR A 407 8.84 19.18 -21.33
N GLU A 408 8.90 20.24 -20.52
CA GLU A 408 10.14 20.91 -20.16
C GLU A 408 10.64 20.43 -18.79
N ALA A 409 9.78 20.49 -17.76
CA ALA A 409 10.19 20.18 -16.40
C ALA A 409 9.04 19.89 -15.43
N ARG A 410 9.44 19.70 -14.17
CA ARG A 410 8.56 19.54 -13.02
C ARG A 410 9.04 20.35 -11.82
N PHE A 411 8.10 20.76 -10.97
CA PHE A 411 8.40 21.26 -9.63
C PHE A 411 7.54 20.54 -8.58
N TYR A 412 8.02 20.58 -7.34
CA TYR A 412 7.34 20.01 -6.18
C TYR A 412 7.24 21.05 -5.08
N THR A 413 6.14 21.02 -4.34
CA THR A 413 6.06 21.68 -3.04
C THR A 413 6.78 20.80 -2.02
N ALA A 414 8.11 20.87 -1.97
CA ALA A 414 8.93 20.10 -1.03
C ALA A 414 9.77 21.06 -0.17
N PRO A 415 9.81 20.88 1.17
CA PRO A 415 10.61 21.74 2.05
C PRO A 415 12.11 21.68 1.75
N SER A 416 12.59 20.59 1.16
CA SER A 416 14.01 20.31 0.95
C SER A 416 14.58 20.80 -0.39
N ARG A 417 13.74 21.31 -1.30
CA ARG A 417 14.17 21.79 -2.62
C ARG A 417 13.46 23.10 -2.95
N ASP A 418 14.26 24.11 -3.25
CA ASP A 418 13.77 25.41 -3.66
C ASP A 418 13.66 25.48 -5.18
N TYR A 419 12.43 25.64 -5.69
CA TYR A 419 12.14 25.82 -7.11
C TYR A 419 11.90 27.29 -7.50
N THR A 420 11.93 28.23 -6.54
CA THR A 420 11.54 29.63 -6.76
C THR A 420 12.38 30.31 -7.85
N VAL A 421 13.71 30.18 -7.79
CA VAL A 421 14.64 30.76 -8.79
C VAL A 421 14.32 30.28 -10.20
N ARG A 422 14.10 28.97 -10.38
CA ARG A 422 13.75 28.39 -11.69
C ARG A 422 12.37 28.86 -12.14
N MET A 423 11.39 28.85 -11.25
CA MET A 423 10.02 29.23 -11.58
C MET A 423 9.92 30.73 -11.93
N ASP A 424 10.71 31.56 -11.24
CA ASP A 424 10.75 33.00 -11.46
C ASP A 424 11.40 33.36 -12.80
N ALA A 425 12.45 32.64 -13.21
CA ALA A 425 13.16 32.85 -14.46
C ALA A 425 12.47 32.24 -15.70
N TYR A 426 11.59 31.25 -15.50
CA TYR A 426 10.98 30.53 -16.62
C TYR A 426 9.98 31.38 -17.41
N ARG A 427 10.05 31.29 -18.74
CA ARG A 427 9.21 32.03 -19.70
C ARG A 427 8.55 31.10 -20.70
N GLY A 428 7.66 30.26 -20.20
CA GLY A 428 6.88 29.33 -21.01
C GLY A 428 5.53 29.07 -20.36
N HIS A 429 5.02 27.85 -20.47
CA HIS A 429 3.71 27.50 -19.94
C HIS A 429 3.80 26.63 -18.68
N TYR A 430 2.83 26.77 -17.80
CA TYR A 430 2.64 25.85 -16.67
C TYR A 430 1.35 25.09 -16.83
N MET A 431 1.41 23.76 -16.65
CA MET A 431 0.23 22.91 -16.49
C MET A 431 0.22 22.39 -15.05
N ILE A 432 -0.66 22.97 -14.23
CA ILE A 432 -0.81 22.59 -12.83
C ILE A 432 -2.09 21.79 -12.70
N VAL A 433 -1.98 20.49 -12.44
CA VAL A 433 -3.09 19.72 -11.86
C VAL A 433 -2.95 19.86 -10.36
N ASP A 434 -3.93 20.48 -9.70
CA ASP A 434 -3.85 20.90 -8.29
C ASP A 434 -4.09 19.72 -7.35
N PHE A 435 -3.19 18.74 -7.41
CA PHE A 435 -3.21 17.53 -6.61
C PHE A 435 -1.79 17.03 -6.36
N PRO A 436 -1.41 16.73 -5.10
CA PRO A 436 -2.03 17.25 -3.88
C PRO A 436 -2.12 18.78 -3.90
N ALA A 437 -3.08 19.38 -3.20
CA ALA A 437 -3.33 20.81 -3.34
C ALA A 437 -2.08 21.65 -2.99
N ILE A 438 -1.81 22.65 -3.83
CA ILE A 438 -0.79 23.67 -3.59
C ILE A 438 -1.33 24.74 -2.65
N ASP A 439 -0.51 25.15 -1.68
CA ASP A 439 -0.83 26.31 -0.85
C ASP A 439 -0.86 27.58 -1.71
N LYS A 440 -2.06 28.14 -1.85
CA LYS A 440 -2.33 29.34 -2.66
C LYS A 440 -1.70 30.60 -2.06
N ASN A 441 -1.47 30.61 -0.75
CA ASN A 441 -0.78 31.68 -0.04
C ASN A 441 0.72 31.36 0.16
N GLY A 442 1.16 30.20 -0.31
CA GLY A 442 2.54 29.74 -0.20
C GLY A 442 3.49 30.42 -1.17
N ARG A 443 4.76 30.02 -1.14
CA ARG A 443 5.83 30.66 -1.93
C ARG A 443 5.73 30.43 -3.45
N TYR A 444 5.10 29.33 -3.87
CA TYR A 444 5.10 28.90 -5.28
C TYR A 444 3.91 29.40 -6.09
N TRP A 445 2.71 29.47 -5.48
CA TRP A 445 1.50 29.85 -6.22
C TRP A 445 1.54 31.28 -6.76
N PRO A 446 1.99 32.32 -6.01
CA PRO A 446 2.09 33.69 -6.52
C PRO A 446 2.99 33.82 -7.75
N LEU A 447 4.04 33.00 -7.87
CA LEU A 447 4.96 33.02 -9.01
C LEU A 447 4.32 32.56 -10.32
N VAL A 448 3.28 31.70 -10.24
CA VAL A 448 2.54 31.22 -11.40
C VAL A 448 1.26 32.03 -11.61
N ALA A 449 0.60 32.44 -10.54
CA ALA A 449 -0.66 33.19 -10.60
C ALA A 449 -0.52 34.60 -11.21
N ARG A 450 0.70 35.14 -11.28
CA ARG A 450 1.01 36.38 -12.03
C ARG A 450 0.93 36.23 -13.55
N CYS A 451 0.95 34.99 -14.06
CA CYS A 451 0.88 34.66 -15.47
C CYS A 451 -0.56 34.68 -16.00
N LEU A 452 -0.71 34.81 -17.32
CA LEU A 452 -2.03 34.79 -17.96
C LEU A 452 -2.64 33.39 -17.82
N LEU A 453 -3.81 33.28 -17.20
CA LEU A 453 -4.56 32.02 -17.15
C LEU A 453 -5.22 31.77 -18.50
N LEU A 454 -4.72 30.78 -19.25
CA LEU A 454 -5.28 30.38 -20.54
C LEU A 454 -6.53 29.53 -20.38
N LYS A 455 -6.49 28.55 -19.46
CA LYS A 455 -7.59 27.60 -19.27
C LYS A 455 -7.63 27.04 -17.84
N LYS A 456 -8.84 26.82 -17.34
CA LYS A 456 -9.12 26.08 -16.11
C LYS A 456 -9.98 24.85 -16.42
N PHE A 457 -9.62 23.72 -15.85
CA PHE A 457 -10.41 22.49 -15.83
C PHE A 457 -10.78 22.14 -14.40
N GLN A 458 -11.93 21.51 -14.21
CA GLN A 458 -12.41 21.14 -12.88
C GLN A 458 -13.26 19.88 -12.96
N ASP A 459 -13.02 18.96 -12.03
CA ASP A 459 -13.92 17.87 -11.68
C ASP A 459 -14.10 17.89 -10.16
N LYS A 460 -15.27 18.36 -9.70
CA LYS A 460 -15.61 18.54 -8.28
C LYS A 460 -14.55 19.33 -7.51
N LYS A 461 -13.79 18.67 -6.62
CA LYS A 461 -12.77 19.30 -5.77
C LYS A 461 -11.37 19.28 -6.41
N VAL A 462 -11.20 18.63 -7.56
CA VAL A 462 -9.94 18.58 -8.29
C VAL A 462 -9.95 19.64 -9.40
N GLU A 463 -8.94 20.49 -9.39
CA GLU A 463 -8.81 21.58 -10.36
C GLU A 463 -7.50 21.44 -11.15
N SER A 464 -7.48 22.00 -12.36
CA SER A 464 -6.26 22.17 -13.13
C SER A 464 -6.24 23.51 -13.85
N TYR A 465 -5.04 24.05 -14.00
CA TYR A 465 -4.78 25.39 -14.49
C TYR A 465 -3.67 25.33 -15.54
N ILE A 466 -3.87 26.06 -16.64
CA ILE A 466 -2.87 26.26 -17.68
C ILE A 466 -2.56 27.74 -17.75
N PHE A 467 -1.31 28.09 -17.46
CA PHE A 467 -0.82 29.47 -17.43
C PHE A 467 0.20 29.71 -18.54
N ASP A 468 0.20 30.92 -19.08
CA ASP A 468 1.20 31.45 -20.02
C ASP A 468 2.02 32.55 -19.34
N CYS A 469 3.30 32.26 -19.14
CA CYS A 469 4.27 33.16 -18.54
C CYS A 469 5.25 33.75 -19.57
N SER A 470 4.99 33.60 -20.88
CA SER A 470 5.88 34.10 -21.94
C SER A 470 5.96 35.63 -22.03
N LYS A 471 5.00 36.35 -21.44
CA LYS A 471 4.84 37.81 -21.53
C LYS A 471 5.16 38.58 -20.24
N ILE A 472 5.71 37.91 -19.23
CA ILE A 472 6.23 38.51 -17.98
C ILE A 472 7.70 38.84 -18.18
#